data_AF-P0DN67-F1
#
_entry.id   AF-P0DN67-F1
#
_cell.length_a   1.000
_cell.length_b   1.000
_cell.length_c   1.000
_cell.angle_alpha   90.00
_cell.angle_beta   90.00
_cell.angle_gamma   90.00
#
_symmetry.space_group_name_H-M   'P 1'
#
loop_
_entity.id
_entity.type
_entity.pdbx_description
1 polymer ?
#
loop_
_entity_poly.entity_id
_entity_poly.type
_entity_poly.pdbx_seq_one_letter_code
_entity_poly.pdbx_strand_id
1 'polypeptide(L)'
;VIFALVLGNASPVQSVAITATAVATAIGAASQIISAGTSLASTILSGLAASGYRVTCAIQVENWTRYPLIYATVQINRNAAVTVSPSSILPGKREGFSVRMPNGLAEGVYGTVSWELLGIKRRFVLMWSAPFNFNHFSNWMGVGLTRPGITKVPSGMTWFNKMYYDKTGRVGNLHFERGEFYYETNPVIYRDSKFEIEGTMTNIHNA
;
A
#
# COMPACT_ATOMS: atom_id res chain seq x y z
N VAL A 1 -3.29 -9.13 5.37
CA VAL A 1 -1.99 -8.41 5.37
C VAL A 1 -1.78 -7.80 4.00
N ILE A 2 -1.32 -6.56 3.95
CA ILE A 2 -1.04 -5.82 2.71
C ILE A 2 0.42 -5.42 2.72
N PHE A 3 1.10 -5.56 1.60
CA PHE A 3 2.48 -5.17 1.42
C PHE A 3 2.60 -4.30 0.18
N ALA A 4 3.23 -3.13 0.30
CA ALA A 4 3.60 -2.31 -0.84
C ALA A 4 5.08 -1.95 -0.82
N LEU A 5 5.68 -1.98 -2.00
CA LEU A 5 7.08 -1.72 -2.26
C LEU A 5 7.17 -0.53 -3.21
N VAL A 6 7.83 0.55 -2.79
CA VAL A 6 8.05 1.74 -3.62
C VAL A 6 9.51 1.78 -4.07
N LEU A 7 9.74 1.60 -5.37
CA LEU A 7 11.03 1.61 -6.05
C LEU A 7 11.18 2.90 -6.88
N GLY A 8 12.38 3.48 -6.88
CA GLY A 8 12.67 4.72 -7.60
C GLY A 8 14.00 4.62 -8.33
N ASN A 9 13.98 4.81 -9.65
CA ASN A 9 15.15 4.73 -10.50
C ASN A 9 15.59 6.14 -10.96
N ALA A 10 16.90 6.40 -10.96
CA ALA A 10 17.47 7.63 -11.52
C ALA A 10 17.51 7.60 -13.06
N SER A 11 17.53 6.39 -13.63
CA SER A 11 17.53 6.11 -15.05
C SER A 11 16.18 5.50 -15.46
N PRO A 12 15.81 5.52 -16.76
CA PRO A 12 14.62 4.81 -17.22
C PRO A 12 14.67 3.35 -16.71
N VAL A 13 13.54 2.84 -16.22
CA VAL A 13 13.42 1.42 -15.88
C VAL A 13 13.62 0.63 -17.18
N GLN A 14 14.82 0.11 -17.41
CA GLN A 14 15.06 -0.81 -18.51
C GLN A 14 14.53 -2.17 -18.08
N SER A 15 13.59 -2.72 -18.86
CA SER A 15 13.20 -4.12 -18.76
C SER A 15 14.37 -4.97 -19.24
N VAL A 16 15.28 -5.31 -18.32
CA VAL A 16 16.27 -6.34 -18.55
C VAL A 16 15.59 -7.69 -18.29
N ALA A 17 15.74 -8.63 -19.23
CA ALA A 17 15.32 -10.01 -19.00
C ALA A 17 16.28 -10.64 -17.99
N ILE A 18 15.95 -10.53 -16.70
CA ILE A 18 16.68 -11.16 -15.61
C ILE A 18 16.01 -12.51 -15.34
N THR A 19 16.81 -13.56 -15.10
CA THR A 19 16.26 -14.87 -14.71
C THR A 19 15.56 -14.78 -13.35
N ALA A 20 14.50 -15.56 -13.13
CA ALA A 20 13.75 -15.57 -11.87
C ALA A 20 14.68 -15.79 -10.64
N THR A 21 15.73 -16.60 -10.79
CA THR A 21 16.74 -16.83 -9.76
C THR A 21 17.54 -15.57 -9.42
N ALA A 22 17.98 -14.80 -10.41
CA ALA A 22 18.73 -13.56 -10.16
C ALA A 22 17.83 -12.47 -9.56
N VAL A 23 16.54 -12.42 -9.93
CA VAL A 23 15.54 -11.56 -9.27
C VAL A 23 15.37 -11.98 -7.81
N ALA A 24 15.19 -13.27 -7.52
CA ALA A 24 15.05 -13.78 -6.16
C ALA A 24 16.30 -13.51 -5.29
N THR A 25 17.51 -13.69 -5.83
CA THR A 25 18.76 -13.38 -5.14
C THR A 25 18.90 -11.88 -4.85
N ALA A 26 18.55 -11.02 -5.81
CA ALA A 26 18.55 -9.57 -5.62
C ALA A 26 17.53 -9.13 -4.56
N ILE A 27 16.33 -9.71 -4.57
CA ILE A 27 15.30 -9.50 -3.54
C ILE A 27 15.81 -9.98 -2.18
N GLY A 28 16.44 -11.17 -2.12
CA GLY A 28 17.00 -11.73 -0.89
C GLY A 28 18.09 -10.84 -0.30
N ALA A 29 19.08 -10.46 -1.11
CA ALA A 29 20.16 -9.57 -0.69
C ALA A 29 19.63 -8.20 -0.25
N ALA A 30 18.66 -7.65 -0.98
CA ALA A 30 18.18 -6.33 -0.66
C ALA A 30 17.09 -6.30 0.44
N SER A 31 16.48 -7.45 0.76
CA SER A 31 15.69 -7.62 2.00
C SER A 31 16.54 -7.44 3.27
N GLN A 32 17.86 -7.65 3.19
CA GLN A 32 18.80 -7.34 4.28
C GLN A 32 19.11 -5.83 4.37
N ILE A 33 18.92 -5.08 3.28
CA ILE A 33 19.19 -3.64 3.20
C ILE A 33 18.02 -2.86 3.79
N ILE A 34 16.78 -3.33 3.57
CA ILE A 34 15.60 -2.72 4.16
C ILE A 34 15.44 -3.14 5.61
N SER A 35 15.67 -2.19 6.50
CA SER A 35 15.53 -2.41 7.94
C SER A 35 14.15 -1.99 8.43
N ALA A 36 13.67 -2.66 9.48
CA ALA A 36 12.47 -2.24 10.18
C ALA A 36 12.64 -0.80 10.70
N GLY A 37 11.62 0.02 10.44
CA GLY A 37 11.44 1.30 11.06
C GLY A 37 10.76 1.18 12.43
N THR A 38 10.34 2.30 13.00
CA THR A 38 9.89 2.35 14.41
C THR A 38 8.64 1.50 14.64
N SER A 39 7.68 1.49 13.71
CA SER A 39 6.43 0.73 13.85
C SER A 39 6.63 -0.79 13.83
N LEU A 40 7.75 -1.26 13.29
CA LEU A 40 8.08 -2.69 13.13
C LEU A 40 9.33 -3.09 13.93
N ALA A 41 9.90 -2.21 14.76
CA ALA A 41 11.16 -2.44 15.45
C ALA A 41 11.09 -3.58 16.50
N SER A 42 9.92 -3.81 17.08
CA SER A 42 9.72 -4.80 18.16
C SER A 42 8.51 -5.70 17.91
N THR A 43 8.04 -5.77 16.66
CA THR A 43 6.90 -6.59 16.29
C THR A 43 7.00 -7.00 14.82
N ILE A 44 6.25 -8.03 14.45
CA ILE A 44 6.06 -8.43 13.05
C ILE A 44 4.75 -7.81 12.54
N LEU A 45 4.59 -7.77 11.21
CA LEU A 45 3.42 -7.15 10.58
C LEU A 45 2.09 -7.73 11.08
N SER A 46 1.99 -9.04 11.27
CA SER A 46 0.78 -9.66 11.85
C SER A 46 0.52 -9.24 13.29
N GLY A 47 1.56 -8.88 14.05
CA GLY A 47 1.45 -8.33 15.40
C GLY A 47 0.88 -6.91 15.45
N LEU A 48 0.80 -6.20 14.32
CA LEU A 48 0.09 -4.92 14.24
C LEU A 48 -1.43 -5.10 14.15
N ALA A 49 -1.91 -6.27 13.69
CA ALA A 49 -3.33 -6.53 13.55
C ALA A 49 -3.97 -6.65 14.94
N ALA A 50 -5.06 -5.90 15.17
CA ALA A 50 -5.79 -6.00 16.42
C ALA A 50 -6.43 -7.38 16.60
N SER A 51 -6.25 -7.99 17.78
CA SER A 51 -6.86 -9.28 18.14
C SER A 51 -8.33 -9.13 18.54
N GLY A 52 -9.13 -10.19 18.33
CA GLY A 52 -10.54 -10.22 18.71
C GLY A 52 -11.47 -9.43 17.78
N TYR A 53 -11.02 -9.09 16.57
CA TYR A 53 -11.81 -8.42 15.54
C TYR A 53 -11.89 -9.26 14.28
N ARG A 54 -13.09 -9.31 13.69
CA ARG A 54 -13.38 -10.10 12.48
C ARG A 54 -12.75 -9.54 11.21
N VAL A 55 -12.53 -8.21 11.17
CA VAL A 55 -11.96 -7.54 10.01
C VAL A 55 -10.84 -6.61 10.46
N THR A 56 -9.62 -6.98 10.10
CA THR A 56 -8.40 -6.26 10.42
C THR A 56 -7.47 -6.26 9.22
N CYS A 57 -6.77 -5.16 9.00
CA CYS A 57 -5.74 -5.04 7.98
C CYS A 57 -4.49 -4.47 8.64
N ALA A 58 -3.42 -5.27 8.62
CA ALA A 58 -2.06 -4.79 8.83
C ALA A 58 -1.40 -4.56 7.47
N ILE A 59 -0.82 -3.37 7.30
CA ILE A 59 -0.33 -2.86 6.02
C ILE A 59 1.11 -2.43 6.23
N GLN A 60 2.03 -3.00 5.44
CA GLN A 60 3.45 -2.64 5.42
C GLN A 60 3.78 -1.92 4.12
N VAL A 61 4.62 -0.92 4.23
CA VAL A 61 5.18 -0.20 3.09
C VAL A 61 6.70 -0.14 3.22
N GLU A 62 7.40 -0.51 2.16
CA GLU A 62 8.86 -0.43 2.06
C GLU A 62 9.26 0.70 1.12
N ASN A 63 10.19 1.54 1.56
CA ASN A 63 10.72 2.63 0.76
C ASN A 63 12.13 2.30 0.27
N TRP A 64 12.22 1.90 -0.99
CA TRP A 64 13.47 1.58 -1.68
C TRP A 64 13.97 2.76 -2.53
N THR A 65 13.27 3.88 -2.47
CA THR A 65 13.69 5.10 -3.13
C THR A 65 14.68 5.86 -2.26
N ARG A 66 15.43 6.78 -2.87
CA ARG A 66 16.22 7.77 -2.11
C ARG A 66 15.39 8.88 -1.47
N TYR A 67 14.07 8.91 -1.69
CA TYR A 67 13.18 9.98 -1.26
C TYR A 67 12.40 9.55 -0.02
N PRO A 68 12.46 10.32 1.08
CA PRO A 68 11.60 10.07 2.23
C PRO A 68 10.11 10.12 1.86
N LEU A 69 9.34 9.14 2.33
CA LEU A 69 7.88 9.14 2.28
C LEU A 69 7.35 9.83 3.54
N ILE A 70 6.88 11.08 3.42
CA ILE A 70 6.50 11.92 4.57
C ILE A 70 5.04 12.34 4.51
N TYR A 71 4.55 12.98 5.58
CA TYR A 71 3.18 13.48 5.69
C TYR A 71 2.15 12.39 5.41
N ALA A 72 2.31 11.26 6.10
CA ALA A 72 1.40 10.13 6.04
C ALA A 72 -0.04 10.62 6.29
N THR A 73 -0.92 10.37 5.33
CA THR A 73 -2.34 10.75 5.43
C THR A 73 -3.19 9.53 5.17
N VAL A 74 -4.02 9.18 6.14
CA VAL A 74 -4.94 8.04 6.08
C VAL A 74 -6.38 8.54 5.99
N GLN A 75 -7.14 7.97 5.06
CA GLN A 75 -8.57 8.23 4.84
C GLN A 75 -9.28 6.89 4.81
N ILE A 76 -10.05 6.58 5.85
CA ILE A 76 -10.77 5.31 5.99
C ILE A 76 -12.27 5.53 6.06
N ASN A 77 -13.02 4.47 5.81
CA ASN A 77 -14.46 4.48 6.02
C ASN A 77 -14.83 4.87 7.45
N ARG A 78 -15.93 5.62 7.60
CA ARG A 78 -16.29 6.33 8.83
C ARG A 78 -16.34 5.45 10.09
N ASN A 79 -16.70 4.18 9.91
CA ASN A 79 -16.87 3.24 11.01
C ASN A 79 -15.57 2.53 11.41
N ALA A 80 -14.54 2.56 10.57
CA ALA A 80 -13.27 1.92 10.85
C ALA A 80 -12.41 2.74 11.82
N ALA A 81 -11.47 2.04 12.46
CA ALA A 81 -10.50 2.63 13.37
C ALA A 81 -9.08 2.38 12.87
N VAL A 82 -8.22 3.40 12.99
CA VAL A 82 -6.77 3.24 12.90
C VAL A 82 -6.27 2.78 14.25
N THR A 83 -5.66 1.59 14.32
CA THR A 83 -5.11 1.01 15.55
C THR A 83 -3.63 1.29 15.71
N VAL A 84 -2.90 1.34 14.61
CA VAL A 84 -1.52 1.84 14.54
C VAL A 84 -1.48 2.87 13.42
N SER A 85 -1.06 4.09 13.73
CA SER A 85 -1.02 5.19 12.76
C SER A 85 0.15 5.05 11.79
N PRO A 86 -0.03 5.36 10.50
CA PRO A 86 1.09 5.36 9.56
C PRO A 86 2.09 6.47 9.91
N SER A 87 3.37 6.12 9.86
CA SER A 87 4.50 7.01 10.09
C SER A 87 5.17 7.42 8.78
N SER A 88 6.11 8.36 8.86
CA SER A 88 7.01 8.65 7.73
C SER A 88 7.95 7.47 7.50
N ILE A 89 8.25 7.15 6.25
CA ILE A 89 9.09 6.01 5.85
C ILE A 89 10.37 6.54 5.20
N LEU A 90 11.48 6.46 5.93
CA LEU A 90 12.77 6.91 5.43
C LEU A 90 13.30 5.98 4.32
N PRO A 91 14.22 6.46 3.46
CA PRO A 91 14.92 5.60 2.51
C PRO A 91 15.54 4.38 3.19
N GLY A 92 15.37 3.20 2.59
CA GLY A 92 15.91 1.95 3.13
C GLY A 92 15.16 1.42 4.36
N LYS A 93 13.95 1.93 4.64
CA LYS A 93 13.12 1.52 5.77
C LYS A 93 11.80 0.92 5.32
N ARG A 94 11.26 0.07 6.19
CA ARG A 94 9.87 -0.40 6.13
C ARG A 94 9.11 0.00 7.37
N GLU A 95 7.89 0.46 7.19
CA GLU A 95 6.98 0.82 8.27
C GLU A 95 5.64 0.10 8.04
N GLY A 96 4.91 -0.13 9.12
CA GLY A 96 3.59 -0.72 9.10
C GLY A 96 2.58 0.13 9.84
N PHE A 97 1.32 -0.04 9.47
CA PHE A 97 0.18 0.52 10.18
C PHE A 97 -0.95 -0.49 10.16
N SER A 98 -1.97 -0.26 10.99
CA SER A 98 -3.10 -1.18 11.05
C SER A 98 -4.41 -0.46 11.25
N VAL A 99 -5.44 -1.07 10.67
CA VAL A 99 -6.82 -0.61 10.72
C VAL A 99 -7.73 -1.80 11.02
N ARG A 100 -8.88 -1.52 11.61
CA ARG A 100 -9.90 -2.55 11.90
C ARG A 100 -11.30 -2.00 11.76
N MET A 101 -12.25 -2.91 11.58
CA MET A 101 -13.65 -2.64 11.84
C MET A 101 -13.97 -2.93 13.32
N PRO A 102 -14.71 -2.05 14.04
CA PRO A 102 -15.27 -2.37 15.35
C PRO A 102 -16.21 -3.57 15.33
N ASN A 103 -16.29 -4.27 16.46
CA ASN A 103 -17.22 -5.38 16.62
C ASN A 103 -18.67 -4.89 16.56
N GLY A 104 -19.57 -5.76 16.11
CA GLY A 104 -21.00 -5.47 15.97
C GLY A 104 -21.42 -4.85 14.63
N LEU A 105 -20.47 -4.56 13.73
CA LEU A 105 -20.76 -4.09 12.38
C LEU A 105 -20.44 -5.16 11.35
N ALA A 106 -21.37 -5.41 10.42
CA ALA A 106 -21.20 -6.31 9.29
C ALA A 106 -20.58 -5.58 8.09
N GLU A 107 -19.50 -4.83 8.34
CA GLU A 107 -18.85 -3.97 7.35
C GLU A 107 -17.36 -4.31 7.20
N GLY A 108 -16.82 -4.11 6.00
CA GLY A 108 -15.39 -4.24 5.73
C GLY A 108 -14.58 -3.00 6.14
N VAL A 109 -13.26 -3.13 6.16
CA VAL A 109 -12.35 -1.98 6.34
C VAL A 109 -11.73 -1.60 5.01
N TYR A 110 -11.84 -0.32 4.65
CA TYR A 110 -11.35 0.16 3.37
C TYR A 110 -10.94 1.63 3.44
N GLY A 111 -10.05 2.02 2.55
CA GLY A 111 -9.53 3.37 2.54
C GLY A 111 -8.30 3.55 1.67
N THR A 112 -7.70 4.72 1.84
CA THR A 112 -6.42 5.06 1.24
C THR A 112 -5.45 5.57 2.28
N VAL A 113 -4.18 5.26 2.09
CA VAL A 113 -3.07 5.89 2.79
C VAL A 113 -2.15 6.49 1.75
N SER A 114 -1.54 7.62 2.05
CA SER A 114 -0.68 8.31 1.11
C SER A 114 0.48 9.01 1.79
N TRP A 115 1.59 9.12 1.06
CA TRP A 115 2.80 9.81 1.49
C TRP A 115 3.34 10.69 0.38
N GLU A 116 3.82 11.86 0.75
CA GLU A 116 4.60 12.69 -0.15
C GLU A 116 6.00 12.14 -0.31
N LEU A 117 6.49 12.06 -1.55
CA LEU A 117 7.89 11.83 -1.84
C LEU A 117 8.62 13.17 -1.74
N LEU A 118 9.32 13.37 -0.62
CA LEU A 118 10.07 14.60 -0.37
C LEU A 118 11.15 14.78 -1.43
N GLY A 119 11.17 15.96 -2.07
CA GLY A 119 12.16 16.33 -3.09
C GLY A 119 11.68 16.19 -4.54
N ILE A 120 10.59 15.47 -4.81
CA ILE A 120 10.01 15.34 -6.16
C ILE A 120 8.59 15.92 -6.29
N LYS A 121 7.95 16.31 -5.17
CA LYS A 121 6.59 16.88 -5.17
C LYS A 121 5.57 15.96 -5.85
N ARG A 122 5.60 14.68 -5.50
CA ARG A 122 4.61 13.67 -5.88
C ARG A 122 4.12 12.97 -4.62
N ARG A 123 2.95 12.37 -4.68
CA ARG A 123 2.34 11.63 -3.56
C ARG A 123 2.01 10.21 -3.99
N PHE A 124 2.62 9.25 -3.31
CA PHE A 124 2.30 7.84 -3.38
C PHE A 124 0.95 7.62 -2.68
N VAL A 125 0.09 6.81 -3.29
CA VAL A 125 -1.23 6.44 -2.76
C VAL A 125 -1.39 4.93 -2.82
N LEU A 126 -1.77 4.35 -1.69
CA LEU A 126 -2.18 2.95 -1.55
C LEU A 126 -3.66 2.92 -1.20
N MET A 127 -4.45 2.19 -1.96
CA MET A 127 -5.84 1.86 -1.69
C MET A 127 -5.95 0.42 -1.21
N TRP A 128 -6.79 0.17 -0.21
CA TRP A 128 -7.20 -1.17 0.16
C TRP A 128 -8.70 -1.24 0.42
N SER A 129 -9.25 -2.43 0.20
CA SER A 129 -10.59 -2.81 0.63
C SER A 129 -10.57 -4.26 1.07
N ALA A 130 -10.90 -4.50 2.33
CA ALA A 130 -11.10 -5.83 2.89
C ALA A 130 -12.56 -5.97 3.36
N PRO A 131 -13.40 -6.73 2.64
CA PRO A 131 -14.81 -6.86 2.97
C PRO A 131 -15.02 -7.71 4.23
N PHE A 132 -16.20 -7.58 4.84
CA PHE A 132 -16.63 -8.44 5.94
C PHE A 132 -16.98 -9.87 5.50
N ASN A 133 -17.50 -10.02 4.28
CA ASN A 133 -17.99 -11.30 3.78
C ASN A 133 -17.41 -11.57 2.38
N PHE A 134 -16.63 -12.64 2.27
CA PHE A 134 -15.97 -13.02 1.02
C PHE A 134 -16.87 -13.82 0.07
N ASN A 135 -18.05 -14.27 0.52
CA ASN A 135 -19.00 -14.96 -0.37
C ASN A 135 -19.57 -14.03 -1.45
N HIS A 136 -19.48 -12.71 -1.24
CA HIS A 136 -20.05 -11.70 -2.15
C HIS A 136 -19.03 -10.64 -2.60
N PHE A 137 -17.86 -10.59 -1.96
CA PHE A 137 -16.90 -9.51 -2.16
C PHE A 137 -15.47 -10.03 -2.08
N SER A 138 -14.56 -9.33 -2.74
CA SER A 138 -13.14 -9.67 -2.78
C SER A 138 -12.31 -8.60 -2.10
N ASN A 139 -11.10 -8.98 -1.70
CA ASN A 139 -10.07 -8.00 -1.36
C ASN A 139 -9.69 -7.21 -2.62
N TRP A 140 -9.47 -5.91 -2.45
CA TRP A 140 -8.92 -5.06 -3.50
C TRP A 140 -7.75 -4.27 -2.96
N MET A 141 -6.71 -4.16 -3.78
CA MET A 141 -5.60 -3.26 -3.54
C MET A 141 -5.37 -2.40 -4.78
N GLY A 142 -4.99 -1.15 -4.58
CA GLY A 142 -4.47 -0.31 -5.64
C GLY A 142 -3.25 0.47 -5.18
N VAL A 143 -2.33 0.74 -6.10
CA VAL A 143 -1.16 1.58 -5.86
C VAL A 143 -1.02 2.59 -6.98
N GLY A 144 -0.63 3.81 -6.64
CA GLY A 144 -0.54 4.88 -7.61
C GLY A 144 0.32 6.04 -7.16
N LEU A 145 0.60 6.92 -8.10
CA LEU A 145 1.45 8.08 -7.91
C LEU A 145 0.83 9.29 -8.58
N THR A 146 0.79 10.42 -7.88
CA THR A 146 0.31 11.66 -8.49
C THR A 146 1.25 12.15 -9.59
N ARG A 147 0.76 13.02 -10.46
CA ARG A 147 1.61 13.76 -11.42
C ARG A 147 2.65 14.62 -10.69
N PRO A 148 3.79 14.92 -11.32
CA PRO A 148 4.76 15.88 -10.79
C PRO A 148 4.11 17.20 -10.36
N GLY A 149 4.50 17.72 -9.20
CA GLY A 149 4.00 18.97 -8.64
C GLY A 149 2.69 18.85 -7.84
N ILE A 150 2.05 17.68 -7.82
CA ILE A 150 0.78 17.47 -7.12
C ILE A 150 1.01 16.68 -5.85
N THR A 151 0.84 17.33 -4.70
CA THR A 151 0.97 16.68 -3.39
C THR A 151 -0.29 16.77 -2.54
N LYS A 152 -1.25 17.63 -2.90
CA LYS A 152 -2.48 17.82 -2.12
C LYS A 152 -3.34 16.54 -2.09
N VAL A 153 -3.75 16.17 -0.88
CA VAL A 153 -4.73 15.09 -0.65
C VAL A 153 -6.14 15.66 -0.85
N PRO A 154 -7.00 15.06 -1.69
CA PRO A 154 -8.38 15.48 -1.83
C PRO A 154 -9.17 15.18 -0.54
N SER A 155 -10.26 15.90 -0.31
CA SER A 155 -11.12 15.67 0.86
C SER A 155 -11.87 14.33 0.77
N GLY A 156 -12.12 13.74 1.94
CA GLY A 156 -12.95 12.53 2.07
C GLY A 156 -12.42 11.33 1.30
N MET A 157 -13.31 10.43 0.88
CA MET A 157 -12.97 9.17 0.22
C MET A 157 -12.75 9.31 -1.31
N THR A 158 -12.35 10.49 -1.79
CA THR A 158 -12.27 10.79 -3.22
C THR A 158 -11.32 9.83 -3.94
N TRP A 159 -10.09 9.64 -3.44
CA TRP A 159 -9.16 8.69 -4.04
C TRP A 159 -9.62 7.25 -3.90
N PHE A 160 -10.14 6.85 -2.74
CA PHE A 160 -10.67 5.50 -2.56
C PHE A 160 -11.75 5.17 -3.60
N ASN A 161 -12.83 5.97 -3.65
CA ASN A 161 -13.96 5.72 -4.56
C ASN A 161 -13.49 5.63 -6.01
N LYS A 162 -12.55 6.49 -6.38
CA LYS A 162 -12.04 6.55 -7.74
C LYS A 162 -11.10 5.38 -8.06
N MET A 163 -10.14 5.07 -7.20
CA MET A 163 -9.29 3.90 -7.37
C MET A 163 -10.11 2.60 -7.33
N TYR A 164 -11.23 2.55 -6.62
CA TYR A 164 -12.05 1.35 -6.52
C TYR A 164 -12.99 1.14 -7.72
N TYR A 165 -13.71 2.19 -8.13
CA TYR A 165 -14.73 2.09 -9.18
C TYR A 165 -14.21 2.41 -10.59
N ASP A 166 -13.16 3.21 -10.72
CA ASP A 166 -12.63 3.60 -12.03
C ASP A 166 -11.74 2.50 -12.63
N LYS A 167 -12.02 2.13 -13.88
CA LYS A 167 -11.30 1.08 -14.63
C LYS A 167 -10.21 1.66 -15.55
N THR A 168 -10.10 2.97 -15.65
CA THR A 168 -9.16 3.64 -16.58
C THR A 168 -7.73 3.73 -16.06
N GLY A 169 -7.50 3.44 -14.76
CA GLY A 169 -6.20 3.61 -14.10
C GLY A 169 -5.77 5.08 -13.93
N ARG A 170 -6.65 6.06 -14.20
CA ARG A 170 -6.33 7.48 -14.13
C ARG A 170 -7.50 8.29 -13.58
N VAL A 171 -7.25 9.06 -12.53
CA VAL A 171 -8.25 9.93 -11.93
C VAL A 171 -7.63 11.30 -11.66
N GLY A 172 -8.01 12.28 -12.48
CA GLY A 172 -7.47 13.64 -12.40
C GLY A 172 -5.95 13.63 -12.47
N ASN A 173 -5.29 13.91 -11.35
CA ASN A 173 -3.83 13.95 -11.23
C ASN A 173 -3.21 12.69 -10.64
N LEU A 174 -3.98 11.63 -10.36
CA LEU A 174 -3.49 10.35 -9.85
C LEU A 174 -3.54 9.30 -10.96
N HIS A 175 -2.41 8.65 -11.22
CA HIS A 175 -2.37 7.43 -12.04
C HIS A 175 -2.15 6.24 -11.11
N PHE A 176 -2.82 5.12 -11.36
CA PHE A 176 -2.81 3.98 -10.48
C PHE A 176 -3.06 2.67 -11.22
N GLU A 177 -2.64 1.58 -10.60
CA GLU A 177 -3.03 0.22 -10.95
C GLU A 177 -3.78 -0.40 -9.77
N ARG A 178 -4.67 -1.36 -10.05
CA ARG A 178 -5.41 -2.08 -9.02
C ARG A 178 -5.61 -3.54 -9.38
N GLY A 179 -5.81 -4.37 -8.36
CA GLY A 179 -6.02 -5.80 -8.51
C GLY A 179 -7.02 -6.33 -7.49
N GLU A 180 -7.72 -7.38 -7.92
CA GLU A 180 -8.58 -8.19 -7.08
C GLU A 180 -7.77 -9.33 -6.47
N PHE A 181 -7.97 -9.58 -5.18
CA PHE A 181 -7.25 -10.60 -4.41
C PHE A 181 -8.25 -11.59 -3.84
N TYR A 182 -8.80 -12.44 -4.71
CA TYR A 182 -9.77 -13.47 -4.35
C TYR A 182 -9.17 -14.87 -4.46
N TYR A 183 -8.94 -15.36 -5.67
CA TYR A 183 -8.27 -16.64 -5.89
C TYR A 183 -6.75 -16.52 -5.93
N GLU A 184 -6.26 -15.41 -6.48
CA GLU A 184 -4.84 -15.18 -6.73
C GLU A 184 -4.33 -14.01 -5.91
N THR A 185 -3.03 -14.01 -5.64
CA THR A 185 -2.34 -12.94 -4.93
C THR A 185 -1.28 -12.28 -5.80
N ASN A 186 -1.54 -12.19 -7.11
CA ASN A 186 -0.62 -11.58 -8.06
C ASN A 186 -0.38 -10.11 -7.69
N PRO A 187 0.87 -9.63 -7.82
CA PRO A 187 1.20 -8.26 -7.50
C PRO A 187 0.50 -7.27 -8.45
N VAL A 188 0.04 -6.16 -7.88
CA VAL A 188 -0.33 -4.96 -8.63
C VAL A 188 0.92 -4.13 -8.83
N ILE A 189 1.27 -3.83 -10.09
CA ILE A 189 2.51 -3.13 -10.42
C ILE A 189 2.17 -1.83 -11.16
N TYR A 190 2.31 -0.69 -10.49
CA TYR A 190 2.30 0.63 -11.13
C TYR A 190 3.72 0.98 -11.57
N ARG A 191 3.89 1.49 -12.79
CA ARG A 191 5.18 1.96 -13.31
C ARG A 191 5.04 3.27 -14.07
N ASP A 192 6.03 4.14 -13.91
CA ASP A 192 6.33 5.23 -14.84
C ASP A 192 7.83 5.32 -15.12
N SER A 193 8.25 6.35 -15.87
CA SER A 193 9.66 6.54 -16.25
C SER A 193 10.67 6.61 -15.10
N LYS A 194 10.20 6.84 -13.85
CA LYS A 194 11.06 7.08 -12.68
C LYS A 194 10.72 6.18 -11.49
N PHE A 195 9.48 5.72 -11.36
CA PHE A 195 9.04 4.97 -10.20
C PHE A 195 8.33 3.69 -10.60
N GLU A 196 8.49 2.71 -9.74
CA GLU A 196 7.75 1.47 -9.75
C GLU A 196 7.17 1.26 -8.36
N ILE A 197 5.92 0.83 -8.30
CA ILE A 197 5.26 0.48 -7.05
C ILE A 197 4.66 -0.89 -7.24
N GLU A 198 5.07 -1.83 -6.39
CA GLU A 198 4.53 -3.18 -6.36
C GLU A 198 3.69 -3.35 -5.10
N GLY A 199 2.51 -3.95 -5.22
CA GLY A 199 1.61 -4.18 -4.10
C GLY A 199 1.04 -5.59 -4.12
N THR A 200 1.07 -6.27 -2.99
CA THR A 200 0.41 -7.56 -2.78
C THR A 200 -0.51 -7.49 -1.57
N MET A 201 -1.59 -8.26 -1.63
CA MET A 201 -2.55 -8.39 -0.54
C MET A 201 -2.87 -9.87 -0.36
N THR A 202 -2.95 -10.32 0.88
CA THR A 202 -3.40 -11.68 1.17
C THR A 202 -4.87 -11.86 0.78
N ASN A 203 -5.26 -13.04 0.29
CA ASN A 203 -6.65 -13.41 0.03
C ASN A 203 -7.33 -14.18 1.18
N ILE A 204 -6.68 -14.27 2.35
CA ILE A 204 -7.17 -15.03 3.51
C ILE A 204 -8.10 -14.21 4.43
N HIS A 205 -8.97 -14.92 5.14
CA HIS A 205 -9.81 -14.42 6.23
C HIS A 205 -9.30 -14.93 7.59
N ASN A 206 -9.29 -14.07 8.61
CA ASN A 206 -9.40 -14.50 10.01
C ASN A 206 -10.74 -13.94 10.49
N ALA A 207 -11.79 -14.76 10.50
CA ALA A 207 -13.08 -14.39 11.08
C ALA A 207 -13.07 -14.77 12.56
#